data_AF-B1WSC5-F1
#
_entry.id   AF-B1WSC5-F1
#
_cell.length_a   1.000
_cell.length_b   1.000
_cell.length_c   1.000
_cell.angle_alpha   90.00
_cell.angle_beta   90.00
_cell.angle_gamma   90.00
#
_symmetry.space_group_name_H-M   'P 1'
#
loop_
_entity.id
_entity.type
_entity.pdbx_description
1 polymer ?
#
loop_
_entity_poly.entity_id
_entity_poly.type
_entity_poly.pdbx_seq_one_letter_code
_entity_poly.pdbx_strand_id
1 'polypeptide(L)'
;MAQDTSEDTKVELNQISCRELLKMPGKDKELTFIFFHGFMTAKKNQMVIDRIALREATDKITDYCINNPDSMLMTAFEEYR
;
A
#
# COMPACT_ATOMS: atom_id res chain seq x y z
N MET A 1 -15.31 -27.85 -14.12
CA MET A 1 -15.42 -26.80 -15.15
C MET A 1 -14.43 -25.71 -14.75
N ALA A 2 -13.32 -25.60 -15.47
CA ALA A 2 -12.38 -24.51 -15.27
C ALA A 2 -12.96 -23.27 -15.96
N GLN A 3 -13.38 -22.28 -15.18
CA GLN A 3 -13.57 -20.93 -15.69
C GLN A 3 -12.31 -20.16 -15.32
N ASP A 4 -11.33 -20.30 -16.19
CA ASP A 4 -10.21 -19.36 -16.30
C ASP A 4 -10.77 -18.15 -17.05
N THR A 5 -11.49 -17.28 -16.33
CA THR A 5 -11.76 -15.94 -16.84
C THR A 5 -10.43 -15.22 -16.79
N SER A 6 -9.93 -14.72 -17.91
CA SER A 6 -8.69 -13.95 -17.95
C SER A 6 -8.73 -12.83 -16.91
N GLU A 7 -8.20 -13.11 -15.72
CA GLU A 7 -8.03 -12.13 -14.67
C GLU A 7 -7.05 -11.12 -15.22
N ASP A 8 -7.38 -9.84 -15.08
CA ASP A 8 -6.44 -8.78 -15.40
C ASP A 8 -5.20 -8.99 -14.53
N THR A 9 -4.16 -9.60 -15.10
CA THR A 9 -2.90 -9.92 -14.40
C THR A 9 -2.11 -8.66 -14.03
N LYS A 10 -2.63 -7.48 -14.39
CA LYS A 10 -2.01 -6.20 -14.14
C LYS A 10 -2.68 -5.56 -12.94
N VAL A 11 -1.85 -5.07 -12.02
CA VAL A 11 -2.28 -4.24 -10.91
C VAL A 11 -1.86 -2.81 -11.20
N GLU A 12 -2.83 -1.91 -11.31
CA GLU A 12 -2.55 -0.48 -11.37
C GLU A 12 -2.37 0.07 -9.95
N LEU A 13 -1.11 0.24 -9.54
CA LEU A 13 -0.75 0.67 -8.19
C LEU A 13 -1.39 2.02 -7.77
N ASN A 14 -1.69 2.87 -8.75
CA ASN A 14 -2.32 4.18 -8.52
C ASN A 14 -3.85 4.10 -8.36
N GLN A 15 -4.46 2.91 -8.49
CA GLN A 15 -5.90 2.70 -8.38
C GLN A 15 -6.32 1.93 -7.12
N ILE A 16 -5.36 1.51 -6.29
CA ILE A 16 -5.67 0.84 -5.02
C ILE A 16 -6.20 1.89 -4.04
N SER A 17 -7.44 1.74 -3.59
CA SER A 17 -8.04 2.64 -2.61
C SER A 17 -7.65 2.29 -1.17
N CYS A 18 -7.71 3.28 -0.27
CA CYS A 18 -7.58 3.06 1.16
C CYS A 18 -8.62 2.06 1.71
N ARG A 19 -9.87 2.12 1.19
CA ARG A 19 -10.93 1.18 1.53
C ARG A 19 -10.58 -0.26 1.16
N GLU A 20 -9.94 -0.46 0.01
CA GLU A 20 -9.50 -1.78 -0.43
C GLU A 20 -8.42 -2.33 0.52
N LEU A 21 -7.38 -1.54 0.81
CA LEU A 21 -6.35 -1.91 1.78
C LEU A 21 -6.93 -2.32 3.14
N LEU A 22 -7.90 -1.55 3.66
CA LEU A 22 -8.52 -1.83 4.95
C LEU A 22 -9.35 -3.11 4.98
N LYS A 23 -9.83 -3.56 3.82
CA LYS A 23 -10.59 -4.81 3.65
C LYS A 23 -9.72 -6.02 3.32
N MET A 24 -8.44 -5.81 2.97
CA MET A 24 -7.53 -6.91 2.68
C MET A 24 -7.34 -7.83 3.90
N PRO A 25 -7.22 -9.15 3.70
CA PRO A 25 -6.77 -10.07 4.73
C PRO A 25 -5.44 -9.61 5.33
N GLY A 26 -5.19 -9.90 6.61
CA GLY A 26 -4.01 -9.40 7.33
C GLY A 26 -2.68 -9.65 6.59
N LYS A 27 -2.48 -10.84 6.02
CA LYS A 27 -1.28 -11.17 5.24
C LYS A 27 -1.17 -10.36 3.95
N ASP A 28 -2.28 -10.21 3.22
CA ASP A 28 -2.28 -9.47 1.94
C ASP A 28 -2.06 -7.97 2.20
N LYS A 29 -2.66 -7.45 3.27
CA LYS A 29 -2.43 -6.09 3.76
C LYS A 29 -0.95 -5.86 4.11
N GLU A 30 -0.33 -6.78 4.83
CA GLU A 30 1.11 -6.71 5.17
C GLU A 30 1.99 -6.72 3.91
N LEU A 31 1.71 -7.59 2.93
CA LEU A 31 2.45 -7.63 1.66
C LEU A 31 2.27 -6.34 0.86
N THR A 32 1.06 -5.79 0.80
CA THR A 32 0.80 -4.49 0.16
C THR A 32 1.59 -3.38 0.83
N PHE A 33 1.62 -3.31 2.16
CA PHE A 33 2.45 -2.34 2.87
C PHE A 33 3.93 -2.49 2.52
N ILE A 34 4.47 -3.71 2.59
CA ILE A 34 5.89 -3.98 2.27
C ILE A 34 6.20 -3.52 0.84
N PHE A 35 5.34 -3.86 -0.12
CA PHE A 35 5.53 -3.48 -1.52
C PHE A 35 5.57 -1.96 -1.70
N PHE A 36 4.59 -1.23 -1.16
CA PHE A 36 4.53 0.24 -1.29
C PHE A 36 5.67 0.93 -0.53
N HIS A 37 6.04 0.44 0.66
CA HIS A 37 7.21 0.94 1.37
C HIS A 37 8.50 0.75 0.55
N GLY A 38 8.65 -0.40 -0.11
CA GLY A 38 9.75 -0.70 -1.02
C GLY A 38 9.74 0.21 -2.26
N PHE A 39 8.58 0.41 -2.88
CA PHE A 39 8.39 1.33 -4.00
C PHE A 39 8.84 2.75 -3.65
N MET A 40 8.42 3.28 -2.49
CA MET A 40 8.82 4.62 -2.05
C MET A 40 10.31 4.70 -1.72
N THR A 41 10.88 3.65 -1.12
CA THR A 41 12.33 3.55 -0.86
C THR A 41 13.12 3.65 -2.16
N ALA A 42 12.71 2.89 -3.18
CA ALA A 42 13.33 2.90 -4.51
C ALA A 42 13.15 4.26 -5.21
N LYS A 43 11.94 4.85 -5.17
CA LYS A 43 11.63 6.19 -5.71
C LYS A 43 12.52 7.27 -5.10
N LYS A 44 12.95 7.10 -3.84
CA LYS A 44 13.85 8.02 -3.11
C LYS A 44 15.34 7.64 -3.18
N ASN A 45 15.70 6.60 -3.93
CA ASN A 45 17.07 6.07 -4.02
C ASN A 45 17.70 5.77 -2.65
N GLN A 46 16.89 5.26 -1.71
CA GLN A 46 17.33 4.92 -0.36
C GLN A 46 17.81 3.47 -0.28
N MET A 47 18.96 3.24 0.36
CA MET A 47 19.52 1.89 0.60
C MET A 47 19.53 1.51 2.09
N VAL A 48 19.06 2.41 2.96
CA VAL A 48 18.97 2.22 4.40
C VAL A 48 17.56 2.60 4.83
N ILE A 49 16.96 1.75 5.66
CA ILE A 49 15.62 1.97 6.21
C ILE A 49 15.74 2.10 7.72
N ASP A 50 15.26 3.22 8.25
CA ASP A 50 14.94 3.34 9.67
C ASP A 50 13.64 2.59 9.95
N ARG A 51 13.76 1.49 10.70
CA ARG A 51 12.63 0.60 11.01
C ARG A 51 11.60 1.24 11.94
N ILE A 52 12.00 2.19 12.77
CA ILE A 52 11.09 2.91 13.68
C ILE A 52 10.28 3.91 12.85
N ALA A 53 10.95 4.75 12.06
CA ALA A 53 10.27 5.70 11.18
C ALA A 53 9.36 4.99 10.15
N LEU A 54 9.76 3.80 9.68
CA LEU A 54 8.93 2.99 8.79
C LEU A 54 7.62 2.58 9.45
N ARG A 55 7.69 2.07 10.70
CA ARG A 55 6.51 1.68 11.48
C ARG A 55 5.59 2.87 11.73
N GLU A 56 6.15 4.02 12.15
CA GLU A 56 5.37 5.23 12.37
C GLU A 56 4.67 5.71 11.08
N ALA A 57 5.33 5.58 9.93
CA ALA A 57 4.72 5.88 8.65
C ALA A 57 3.57 4.90 8.32
N THR A 58 3.73 3.60 8.59
CA THR A 58 2.65 2.60 8.43
C THR A 58 1.43 2.96 9.28
N ASP A 59 1.64 3.38 10.54
CA ASP A 59 0.57 3.79 11.45
C ASP A 59 -0.17 5.03 10.89
N LYS A 60 0.57 6.08 10.48
CA LYS A 60 -0.01 7.28 9.85
C LYS A 60 -0.79 6.99 8.57
N ILE A 61 -0.27 6.11 7.71
CA ILE A 61 -0.95 5.69 6.48
C ILE A 61 -2.23 4.93 6.81
N THR A 62 -2.20 4.07 7.83
CA THR A 62 -3.40 3.35 8.29
C THR A 62 -4.46 4.32 8.81
N ASP A 63 -4.07 5.27 9.66
CA ASP A 63 -4.95 6.30 10.20
C ASP A 63 -5.53 7.19 9.10
N TYR A 64 -4.71 7.62 8.14
CA TYR A 64 -5.16 8.35 6.96
C TYR A 64 -6.22 7.56 6.19
N CYS A 65 -5.97 6.26 5.95
CA CYS A 65 -6.89 5.41 5.21
C CYS A 65 -8.20 5.15 5.96
N ILE A 66 -8.17 5.07 7.30
CA ILE A 66 -9.38 4.96 8.13
C ILE A 66 -10.25 6.22 7.96
N ASN A 67 -9.63 7.40 7.95
CA ASN A 67 -10.33 8.69 7.83
C ASN A 67 -10.75 9.02 6.39
N ASN A 68 -10.03 8.50 5.38
CA ASN A 68 -10.20 8.83 3.98
C ASN A 68 -10.34 7.57 3.10
N PRO A 69 -11.37 6.74 3.30
CA PRO A 69 -11.45 5.43 2.65
C PRO A 69 -11.49 5.49 1.12
N ASP A 70 -12.03 6.57 0.53
CA ASP A 70 -12.13 6.72 -0.93
C ASP A 70 -10.88 7.37 -1.56
N SER A 71 -9.88 7.75 -0.75
CA SER A 71 -8.58 8.19 -1.27
C SER A 71 -7.77 7.03 -1.84
N MET A 72 -6.90 7.33 -2.80
CA MET A 72 -5.93 6.36 -3.30
C MET A 72 -4.84 6.12 -2.27
N LEU A 73 -4.46 4.86 -2.10
CA LEU A 73 -3.40 4.45 -1.17
C LEU A 73 -2.08 5.15 -1.48
N MET A 74 -1.76 5.31 -2.76
CA MET A 74 -0.55 6.02 -3.19
C MET A 74 -0.48 7.44 -2.62
N THR A 75 -1.61 8.16 -2.50
CA THR A 75 -1.65 9.50 -1.91
C THR A 75 -1.17 9.50 -0.46
N ALA A 76 -1.61 8.53 0.35
CA ALA A 76 -1.15 8.39 1.73
C ALA A 76 0.35 8.09 1.81
N PHE A 77 0.86 7.24 0.92
CA PHE A 77 2.29 6.94 0.84
C PHE A 77 3.10 8.17 0.40
N GLU A 78 2.65 8.95 -0.57
CA GLU A 78 3.35 10.16 -0.98
C GLU A 78 3.40 11.23 0.12
N GLU A 79 2.39 11.27 0.99
CA GLU A 79 2.34 12.19 2.13
C GLU A 79 3.23 11.73 3.30
N TYR A 80 3.22 10.44 3.64
CA TYR A 80 3.84 9.93 4.87
C TYR A 80 5.11 9.09 4.66
N ARG A 81 5.53 8.79 3.43
CA ARG A 81 6.74 8.00 3.12
C ARG A 81 7.75 8.71 2.28
#